data_AF-A0A1G9HIU3-F1
#
_entry.id   AF-A0A1G9HIU3-F1
#
_cell.length_a   1.000
_cell.length_b   1.000
_cell.length_c   1.000
_cell.angle_alpha   90.00
_cell.angle_beta   90.00
_cell.angle_gamma   90.00
#
_symmetry.space_group_name_H-M   'P 1'
#
loop_
_entity.id
_entity.type
_entity.pdbx_description
1 polymer ?
#
loop_
_entity_poly.entity_id
_entity_poly.type
_entity_poly.pdbx_seq_one_letter_code
_entity_poly.pdbx_strand_id
1 'polypeptide(L)'
;MKTFFRFILMMSLSSCGVTEKKVCLPYKGRLYGTGCRAPLVRVTNADVRSRHPDGTENVVEVTGLRTDQLPPVFWFDFRDQTSADSVTACREGVERTVVLTRFSTSPCTIP
;
A
#
# COMPACT_ATOMS: atom_id res chain seq x y z
N MET A 1 1.26 -39.34 -55.89
CA MET A 1 0.94 -40.49 -55.02
C MET A 1 1.76 -40.37 -53.73
N LYS A 2 1.08 -40.52 -52.57
CA LYS A 2 1.58 -40.71 -51.18
C LYS A 2 2.39 -39.55 -50.55
N THR A 3 1.78 -38.56 -49.89
CA THR A 3 1.42 -38.53 -48.45
C THR A 3 2.39 -39.27 -47.51
N PHE A 4 3.04 -38.56 -46.59
CA PHE A 4 2.89 -38.81 -45.14
C PHE A 4 3.42 -37.63 -44.30
N PHE A 5 2.43 -36.96 -43.72
CA PHE A 5 2.46 -36.01 -42.62
C PHE A 5 2.95 -36.71 -41.33
N ARG A 6 3.92 -36.15 -40.59
CA ARG A 6 4.10 -36.34 -39.13
C ARG A 6 4.81 -35.10 -38.56
N PHE A 7 4.09 -34.13 -37.99
CA PHE A 7 3.78 -34.01 -36.54
C PHE A 7 4.98 -34.32 -35.65
N ILE A 8 5.58 -33.30 -35.00
CA ILE A 8 5.52 -33.09 -33.53
C ILE A 8 5.65 -31.59 -33.27
N LEU A 9 4.52 -30.91 -33.16
CA LEU A 9 4.39 -29.61 -32.52
C LEU A 9 4.58 -29.84 -31.02
N MET A 10 5.78 -29.59 -30.52
CA MET A 10 6.07 -29.69 -29.09
C MET A 10 5.51 -28.44 -28.41
N MET A 11 4.25 -28.52 -27.98
CA MET A 11 3.62 -27.57 -27.07
C MET A 11 4.39 -27.54 -25.75
N SER A 12 5.32 -26.61 -25.60
CA SER A 12 5.78 -26.17 -24.28
C SER A 12 4.74 -25.21 -23.71
N LEU A 13 3.68 -25.79 -23.12
CA LEU A 13 2.82 -25.13 -22.16
C LEU A 13 3.63 -24.82 -20.89
N SER A 14 4.49 -23.82 -20.97
CA SER A 14 5.04 -23.15 -19.78
C SER A 14 3.96 -22.20 -19.26
N SER A 15 2.85 -22.77 -18.80
CA SER A 15 1.93 -22.07 -17.90
C SER A 15 2.64 -21.96 -16.54
N CYS A 16 3.60 -21.04 -16.45
CA CYS A 16 3.91 -20.40 -15.18
C CYS A 16 2.70 -19.53 -14.85
N GLY A 17 1.64 -20.16 -14.37
CA GLY A 17 0.65 -19.47 -13.57
C GLY A 17 1.42 -18.94 -12.38
N VAL A 18 1.78 -17.65 -12.43
CA VAL A 18 2.27 -16.94 -11.26
C VAL A 18 1.14 -17.04 -10.26
N THR A 19 1.27 -17.96 -9.31
CA THR A 19 0.39 -18.02 -8.15
C THR A 19 0.58 -16.67 -7.47
N GLU A 20 -0.27 -15.70 -7.77
CA GLU A 20 -0.26 -14.39 -7.13
C GLU A 20 -0.37 -14.66 -5.63
N LYS A 21 0.75 -14.52 -4.95
CA LYS A 21 0.84 -14.73 -3.52
C LYS A 21 -0.13 -13.71 -2.92
N LYS A 22 -1.19 -14.17 -2.26
CA LYS A 22 -2.17 -13.31 -1.58
C LYS A 22 -1.41 -12.29 -0.74
N VAL A 23 -1.34 -11.04 -1.19
CA VAL A 23 -0.60 -10.00 -0.49
C VAL A 23 -1.53 -9.41 0.56
N CYS A 24 -1.42 -9.89 1.79
CA CYS A 24 -2.09 -9.26 2.91
C CYS A 24 -1.46 -7.88 3.16
N LEU A 25 -2.29 -6.88 3.42
CA LEU A 25 -1.82 -5.55 3.76
C LEU A 25 -1.47 -5.52 5.26
N PRO A 26 -0.23 -5.17 5.64
CA PRO A 26 0.27 -5.38 6.99
C PRO A 26 -0.27 -4.39 8.02
N TYR A 27 -0.67 -3.18 7.60
CA TYR A 27 -1.10 -2.12 8.51
C TYR A 27 -2.60 -1.90 8.46
N LYS A 28 -3.21 -1.68 9.62
CA LYS A 28 -4.60 -1.29 9.82
C LYS A 28 -4.65 0.16 10.29
N GLY A 29 -5.18 1.03 9.44
CA GLY A 29 -5.26 2.46 9.64
C GLY A 29 -6.66 2.94 9.98
N ARG A 30 -6.72 4.05 10.72
CA ARG A 30 -7.91 4.89 10.86
C ARG A 30 -7.53 6.33 10.56
N LEU A 31 -8.40 7.05 9.85
CA LEU A 31 -8.23 8.48 9.66
C LEU A 31 -8.21 9.18 11.02
N TYR A 32 -7.07 9.82 11.33
CA TYR A 32 -6.85 10.56 12.58
C TYR A 32 -7.20 12.03 12.42
N GLY A 33 -6.91 12.59 11.25
CA GLY A 33 -7.17 13.99 10.92
C GLY A 33 -6.58 14.36 9.58
N THR A 34 -6.45 15.65 9.34
CA THR A 34 -5.83 16.20 8.15
C THR A 34 -4.49 16.83 8.56
N GLY A 35 -3.41 16.35 7.97
CA GLY A 35 -2.09 16.93 8.16
C GLY A 35 -1.90 18.13 7.23
N CYS A 36 -0.73 18.76 7.30
CA CYS A 36 -0.47 19.92 6.45
C CYS A 36 -0.45 19.55 4.95
N ARG A 37 -0.11 18.29 4.63
CA ARG A 37 0.23 17.86 3.26
C ARG A 37 -0.62 16.70 2.79
N ALA A 38 -1.02 15.84 3.72
CA ALA A 38 -1.82 14.67 3.42
C ALA A 38 -2.62 14.25 4.65
N PRO A 39 -3.50 13.25 4.52
CA PRO A 39 -4.27 12.75 5.64
C PRO A 39 -3.36 12.13 6.70
N LEU A 40 -3.71 12.36 7.97
CA LEU A 40 -3.07 11.67 9.09
C LEU A 40 -3.78 10.35 9.33
N VAL A 41 -3.01 9.28 9.37
CA VAL A 41 -3.51 7.93 9.62
C VAL A 41 -2.88 7.42 10.88
N ARG A 42 -3.72 7.01 11.83
CA ARG A 42 -3.28 6.29 13.02
C ARG A 42 -3.24 4.80 12.72
N VAL A 43 -2.08 4.19 12.86
CA VAL A 43 -1.89 2.73 12.77
C VAL A 43 -2.32 2.11 14.08
N THR A 44 -3.14 1.06 13.99
CA THR A 44 -3.86 0.48 15.15
C THR A 44 -3.47 -0.96 15.47
N ASN A 45 -2.76 -1.65 14.58
CA ASN A 45 -2.40 -3.06 14.73
C ASN A 45 -0.87 -3.31 14.78
N ALA A 46 -0.06 -2.27 14.68
CA ALA A 46 1.40 -2.35 14.65
C ALA A 46 2.04 -1.06 15.18
N ASP A 47 3.27 -1.17 15.66
CA ASP A 47 4.12 -0.02 16.00
C ASP A 47 4.87 0.44 14.73
N VAL A 48 4.67 1.70 14.36
CA VAL A 48 5.31 2.33 13.19
C VAL A 48 6.28 3.44 13.58
N ARG A 49 6.58 3.63 14.87
CA ARG A 49 7.53 4.63 15.40
C ARG A 49 7.37 5.99 14.75
N SER A 50 6.31 6.69 15.14
CA SER A 50 6.03 8.06 14.70
C SER A 50 5.11 8.73 15.71
N ARG A 51 5.31 10.02 15.94
CA ARG A 51 4.51 10.81 16.89
C ARG A 51 3.94 12.07 16.23
N HIS A 52 2.72 12.42 16.61
CA HIS A 52 2.08 13.69 16.29
C HIS A 52 2.45 14.76 17.33
N PRO A 53 2.46 16.07 16.99
CA PRO A 53 2.83 17.14 17.93
C PRO A 53 2.03 17.17 19.25
N ASP A 54 0.83 16.58 19.28
CA ASP A 54 0.03 16.44 20.51
C ASP A 54 0.46 15.28 21.43
N GLY A 55 1.52 14.54 21.06
CA GLY A 55 2.03 13.38 21.79
C GLY A 55 1.43 12.04 21.35
N THR A 56 0.47 12.02 20.42
CA THR A 56 -0.14 10.77 19.95
C THR A 56 0.83 9.95 19.12
N GLU A 57 1.04 8.70 19.51
CA GLU A 57 1.93 7.77 18.83
C GLU A 57 1.23 6.99 17.70
N ASN A 58 2.04 6.44 16.79
CA ASN A 58 1.63 5.64 15.63
C ASN A 58 0.76 6.41 14.63
N VAL A 59 0.96 7.71 14.54
CA VAL A 59 0.33 8.56 13.52
C VAL A 59 1.35 8.82 12.43
N VAL A 60 0.97 8.62 11.17
CA VAL A 60 1.78 8.92 9.99
C VAL A 60 1.01 9.82 9.03
N GLU A 61 1.72 10.68 8.31
CA GLU A 61 1.13 11.50 7.25
C GLU A 61 1.29 10.73 5.94
N VAL A 62 0.18 10.33 5.32
CA VAL A 62 0.17 9.38 4.21
C VAL A 62 -0.13 10.09 2.90
N THR A 63 0.89 10.28 2.07
CA THR A 63 0.72 10.85 0.73
C THR A 63 0.15 9.84 -0.25
N GLY A 64 -0.55 10.32 -1.28
CA GLY A 64 -1.24 9.46 -2.26
C GLY A 64 -2.59 8.91 -1.77
N LEU A 65 -3.00 9.22 -0.55
CA LEU A 65 -4.28 8.83 0.03
C LEU A 65 -5.30 9.97 -0.12
N ARG A 66 -6.45 9.71 -0.74
CA ARG A 66 -7.56 10.68 -0.81
C ARG A 66 -8.60 10.36 0.27
N THR A 67 -8.95 11.34 1.11
CA THR A 67 -9.81 11.12 2.29
C THR A 67 -11.26 10.82 1.97
N ASP A 68 -11.77 11.32 0.85
CA ASP A 68 -13.12 11.11 0.36
C ASP A 68 -13.41 9.64 0.00
N GLN A 69 -12.35 8.83 -0.15
CA GLN A 69 -12.46 7.41 -0.50
C GLN A 69 -12.14 6.46 0.66
N LEU A 70 -11.83 6.99 1.85
CA LEU A 70 -11.40 6.14 2.96
C LEU A 70 -12.57 5.70 3.82
N PRO A 71 -12.75 4.39 4.02
CA PRO A 71 -13.62 3.92 5.09
C PRO A 71 -13.03 4.32 6.46
N PRO A 72 -13.84 4.30 7.53
CA PRO A 72 -13.37 4.63 8.89
C PRO A 72 -12.18 3.79 9.35
N VAL A 73 -12.06 2.57 8.83
CA VAL A 73 -10.96 1.64 9.09
C VAL A 73 -10.60 0.96 7.78
N PHE A 74 -9.31 0.95 7.45
CA PHE A 74 -8.79 0.34 6.23
C PHE A 74 -7.47 -0.37 6.50
N TRP A 75 -7.06 -1.19 5.56
CA TRP A 75 -5.77 -1.86 5.54
C TRP A 75 -4.90 -1.26 4.45
N PHE A 76 -3.61 -1.11 4.71
CA PHE A 76 -2.70 -0.45 3.80
C PHE A 76 -1.27 -0.95 3.95
N ASP A 77 -0.49 -0.63 2.94
CA ASP A 77 0.96 -0.73 2.95
C ASP A 77 1.54 0.64 2.56
N PHE A 78 2.75 0.92 3.05
CA PHE A 78 3.43 2.18 2.78
C PHE A 78 4.93 1.99 2.72
N ARG A 79 5.61 2.94 2.09
CA ARG A 79 7.06 3.09 2.16
C ARG A 79 7.42 4.46 2.72
N ASP A 80 8.63 4.57 3.25
CA ASP A 80 9.16 5.87 3.65
C ASP A 80 9.25 6.83 2.45
N GLN A 81 9.01 8.10 2.76
CA GLN A 81 9.21 9.16 1.80
C GLN A 81 10.70 9.30 1.47
N THR A 82 10.99 9.47 0.20
CA THR A 82 12.33 9.71 -0.34
C THR A 82 12.42 11.12 -0.92
N SER A 83 13.63 11.59 -1.19
CA SER A 83 13.86 12.91 -1.82
C SER A 83 13.20 13.03 -3.20
N ALA A 84 13.02 11.91 -3.92
CA ALA A 84 12.36 11.85 -5.22
C ALA A 84 10.84 12.09 -5.14
N ASP A 85 10.23 11.91 -3.96
CA ASP A 85 8.78 12.08 -3.79
C ASP A 85 8.36 13.56 -3.69
N SER A 86 9.31 14.49 -3.77
CA SER A 86 9.19 15.96 -3.72
C SER A 86 7.94 16.46 -2.96
N VAL A 87 8.08 16.64 -1.65
CA VAL A 87 7.04 17.30 -0.86
C VAL A 87 7.72 18.33 0.05
N THR A 88 7.21 19.56 0.05
CA THR A 88 7.68 20.63 0.93
C THR A 88 7.61 20.16 2.40
N ALA A 89 8.65 20.40 3.19
CA ALA A 89 8.65 20.04 4.62
C ALA A 89 7.61 20.87 5.39
N CYS A 90 6.69 20.22 6.13
CA CYS A 90 5.84 20.93 7.09
C CYS A 90 6.58 21.08 8.42
N ARG A 91 6.58 22.29 9.00
CA ARG A 91 7.22 22.56 10.30
C ARG A 91 6.37 22.11 11.50
N GLU A 92 5.06 21.96 11.32
CA GLU A 92 4.10 21.49 12.33
C GLU A 92 3.45 20.18 11.89
N GLY A 93 4.27 19.26 11.38
CA GLY A 93 3.84 17.95 10.90
C GLY A 93 4.09 16.85 11.92
N VAL A 94 3.45 15.70 11.68
CA VAL A 94 3.82 14.44 12.32
C VAL A 94 5.29 14.09 11.99
N GLU A 95 5.96 13.36 12.88
CA GLU A 95 7.39 13.03 12.72
C GLU A 95 7.72 12.27 11.43
N ARG A 96 6.77 11.49 10.91
CA ARG A 96 6.98 10.60 9.75
C ARG A 96 5.95 10.78 8.66
N THR A 97 6.44 11.10 7.46
CA THR A 97 5.66 11.12 6.22
C THR A 97 5.98 9.90 5.38
N VAL A 98 4.93 9.25 4.86
CA VAL A 98 5.03 7.99 4.13
C VAL A 98 4.24 8.07 2.84
N VAL A 99 4.62 7.26 1.86
CA VAL A 99 3.92 7.14 0.58
C VAL A 99 3.09 5.86 0.59
N LEU A 100 1.79 6.00 0.32
CA LEU A 100 0.89 4.86 0.18
C LEU A 100 1.33 3.99 -1.01
N THR A 101 1.51 2.69 -0.78
CA THR A 101 1.80 1.74 -1.86
C THR A 101 0.54 0.98 -2.26
N ARG A 102 -0.30 0.59 -1.30
CA ARG A 102 -1.55 -0.16 -1.51
C ARG A 102 -2.58 0.14 -0.41
N PHE A 103 -3.86 0.03 -0.73
CA PHE A 103 -4.96 0.15 0.25
C PHE A 103 -6.09 -0.87 -0.04
N SER A 104 -6.85 -1.22 0.99
CA SER A 104 -8.03 -2.09 0.92
C SER A 104 -8.94 -1.88 2.12
N THR A 105 -10.23 -2.22 1.99
CA THR A 105 -11.16 -2.28 3.12
C THR A 105 -11.06 -3.60 3.90
N SER A 106 -10.32 -4.58 3.37
CA SER A 106 -10.10 -5.91 3.93
C SER A 106 -8.60 -6.17 4.15
N PRO A 107 -8.20 -6.93 5.20
CA PRO A 107 -6.79 -7.31 5.40
C PRO A 107 -6.22 -8.12 4.24
N CYS A 108 -7.10 -8.81 3.54
CA CYS A 108 -6.80 -9.59 2.35
C CYS A 108 -7.51 -8.93 1.17
N THR A 109 -6.75 -8.46 0.19
CA THR A 109 -7.29 -8.12 -1.12
C THR A 109 -7.41 -9.43 -1.89
N ILE A 110 -8.59 -10.05 -1.85
CA ILE A 110 -8.90 -11.20 -2.71
C ILE A 110 -9.42 -10.61 -4.02
N PRO A 111 -8.73 -10.78 -5.16
CA PRO A 111 -9.29 -10.41 -6.45
C PRO A 111 -10.54 -11.23 -6.78
#